data_AF-A0A127PAA5-F1
#
_entry.id   AF-A0A127PAA5-F1
#
_cell.length_a   1.000
_cell.length_b   1.000
_cell.length_c   1.000
_cell.angle_alpha   90.00
_cell.angle_beta   90.00
_cell.angle_gamma   90.00
#
_symmetry.space_group_name_H-M   'P 1'
#
loop_
_entity.id
_entity.type
_entity.pdbx_description
1 polymer ?
#
loop_
_entity_poly.entity_id
_entity_poly.type
_entity_poly.pdbx_seq_one_letter_code
_entity_poly.pdbx_strand_id
1 'polypeptide(L)'
;MLLFICLLVSAQLAQAACFKNPSYTEKTINMFFGKVYLPSDLAVGALIARKEFNLPLKGGQLDKPWNCTNGGVVNGDMLQGQMITGYDHVYSTNVTGIGVRLSRFFNGTDSTYYAHTRTTTSDFGLFDANSKFVVELFKTGPKTGSGPLAPGIYTKYYSVADSLSVLTTYLDVNAITIVTPTCTVDVGSKNIAVNLGSVSRSNFKGVGSSAGEKDFNIKLNCQRGENTQNIIALNMAATSDPTNKPGVLQLTQEPGVATGVGIQVLDQTRTPVKFTTSTVADTNSINVGPSDDIQYVVPFKARYYQTTPNINTGKANGTATFTIVYQ
;
A
#
# COMPACT_ATOMS: atom_id res chain seq x y z
N MET A 1 -43.11 43.04 63.67
CA MET A 1 -43.74 42.68 62.38
C MET A 1 -43.44 43.79 61.38
N LEU A 2 -42.36 43.67 60.62
CA LEU A 2 -42.14 44.39 59.37
C LEU A 2 -41.06 43.64 58.59
N LEU A 3 -41.49 43.10 57.44
CA LEU A 3 -40.78 42.17 56.56
C LEU A 3 -39.46 42.76 56.05
N PHE A 4 -38.38 42.00 56.23
CA PHE A 4 -37.16 42.13 55.42
C PHE A 4 -37.38 41.32 54.13
N ILE A 5 -37.62 42.01 53.01
CA ILE A 5 -37.66 41.41 51.67
C ILE A 5 -36.20 41.22 51.23
N CYS A 6 -35.72 39.98 51.32
CA CYS A 6 -34.43 39.57 50.79
C CYS A 6 -34.59 39.30 49.28
N LEU A 7 -34.21 40.28 48.45
CA LEU A 7 -34.11 40.12 47.00
C LEU A 7 -32.93 39.19 46.68
N LEU A 8 -33.23 37.90 46.49
CA LEU A 8 -32.32 36.95 45.86
C LEU A 8 -32.18 37.30 44.38
N VAL A 9 -31.20 38.13 44.06
CA VAL A 9 -30.74 38.31 42.68
C VAL A 9 -30.01 37.03 42.28
N SER A 10 -30.71 36.13 41.60
CA SER A 10 -30.09 35.02 40.89
C SER A 10 -29.28 35.59 39.73
N ALA A 11 -27.97 35.78 39.94
CA ALA A 11 -27.04 35.97 38.84
C ALA A 11 -26.99 34.66 38.04
N GLN A 12 -27.83 34.55 37.01
CA GLN A 12 -27.62 33.55 35.96
C GLN A 12 -26.31 33.90 35.28
N LEU A 13 -25.21 33.28 35.71
CA LEU A 13 -23.98 33.28 34.94
C LEU A 13 -24.33 32.64 33.60
N ALA A 14 -24.45 33.45 32.55
CA ALA A 14 -24.68 32.99 31.20
C ALA A 14 -23.42 32.23 30.74
N GLN A 15 -23.35 30.95 31.07
CA GLN A 15 -22.17 30.13 30.83
C GLN A 15 -22.03 29.85 29.33
N ALA A 16 -20.88 30.21 28.76
CA ALA A 16 -20.55 29.95 27.37
C ALA A 16 -20.50 28.44 27.12
N ALA A 17 -21.45 27.91 26.35
CA ALA A 17 -21.54 26.48 26.08
C ALA A 17 -22.18 26.20 24.70
N CYS A 18 -21.68 25.14 24.06
CA CYS A 18 -22.28 24.55 22.86
C CYS A 18 -23.01 23.28 23.25
N PHE A 19 -24.26 23.12 22.85
CA PHE A 19 -24.98 21.85 23.02
C PHE A 19 -25.28 21.27 21.64
N LYS A 20 -25.22 19.94 21.50
CA LYS A 20 -25.64 19.26 20.27
C LYS A 20 -27.07 19.66 19.95
N ASN A 21 -27.28 20.11 18.71
CA ASN A 21 -28.60 20.46 18.24
C ASN A 21 -29.50 19.21 18.27
N PRO A 22 -30.66 19.23 18.96
CA PRO A 22 -31.54 18.06 19.07
C PRO A 22 -32.02 17.50 17.72
N SER A 23 -32.14 18.35 16.70
CA SER A 23 -32.53 17.94 15.35
C SER A 23 -31.36 17.37 14.53
N TYR A 24 -30.13 17.49 15.02
CA TYR A 24 -28.96 17.03 14.31
C TYR A 24 -28.75 15.53 14.49
N THR A 25 -28.81 14.80 13.38
CA THR A 25 -28.40 13.40 13.32
C THR A 25 -26.88 13.33 13.21
N GLU A 26 -26.26 12.61 14.14
CA GLU A 26 -24.83 12.32 14.11
C GLU A 26 -24.42 11.71 12.77
N LYS A 27 -23.31 12.21 12.20
CA LYS A 27 -22.74 11.62 11.00
C LYS A 27 -21.75 10.53 11.39
N THR A 28 -21.76 9.46 10.63
CA THR A 28 -20.79 8.38 10.78
C THR A 28 -20.04 8.17 9.47
N ILE A 29 -18.74 7.87 9.56
CA ILE A 29 -17.91 7.58 8.40
C ILE A 29 -17.16 6.27 8.66
N ASN A 30 -17.48 5.25 7.87
CA ASN A 30 -16.57 4.11 7.71
C ASN A 30 -15.40 4.58 6.85
N MET A 31 -14.20 4.59 7.42
CA MET A 31 -12.96 5.00 6.76
C MET A 31 -12.43 3.92 5.80
N PHE A 32 -13.31 3.38 4.94
CA PHE A 32 -13.00 2.29 4.03
C PHE A 32 -11.98 2.72 2.98
N PHE A 33 -10.84 2.02 2.96
CA PHE A 33 -9.71 2.24 2.05
C PHE A 33 -9.48 1.03 1.13
N GLY A 34 -9.87 -0.17 1.55
CA GLY A 34 -9.58 -1.42 0.86
C GLY A 34 -8.14 -1.89 1.09
N LYS A 35 -7.56 -2.58 0.10
CA LYS A 35 -6.15 -3.00 0.14
C LYS A 35 -5.22 -1.84 -0.23
N VAL A 36 -4.24 -1.58 0.63
CA VAL A 36 -3.21 -0.56 0.43
C VAL A 36 -1.86 -1.25 0.31
N TYR A 37 -1.25 -1.16 -0.87
CA TYR A 37 0.04 -1.76 -1.15
C TYR A 37 1.17 -0.79 -0.81
N LEU A 38 2.15 -1.23 -0.03
CA LEU A 38 3.35 -0.44 0.22
C LEU A 38 4.32 -0.57 -0.96
N PRO A 39 4.79 0.54 -1.53
CA PRO A 39 5.98 0.53 -2.36
C PRO A 39 7.16 0.00 -1.56
N SER A 40 7.98 -0.80 -2.22
CA SER A 40 9.02 -1.59 -1.56
C SER A 40 10.27 -0.77 -1.21
N ASP A 41 10.45 0.36 -1.90
CA ASP A 41 11.49 1.37 -1.69
C ASP A 41 10.99 2.59 -0.90
N LEU A 42 9.76 2.54 -0.36
CA LEU A 42 9.20 3.65 0.39
C LEU A 42 10.04 3.91 1.66
N ALA A 43 10.52 5.15 1.79
CA ALA A 43 11.32 5.59 2.93
C ALA A 43 10.47 5.67 4.22
N VAL A 44 11.12 5.48 5.36
CA VAL A 44 10.50 5.75 6.67
C VAL A 44 10.17 7.25 6.76
N GLY A 45 8.97 7.58 7.22
CA GLY A 45 8.42 8.94 7.23
C GLY A 45 7.51 9.25 6.05
N ALA A 46 7.54 8.46 4.97
CA ALA A 46 6.78 8.78 3.77
C ALA A 46 5.29 8.46 3.88
N LEU A 47 4.47 9.27 3.21
CA LEU A 47 3.05 9.04 3.00
C LEU A 47 2.86 7.83 2.09
N ILE A 48 2.13 6.83 2.56
CA ILE A 48 1.75 5.64 1.80
C ILE A 48 0.54 5.95 0.93
N ALA A 49 -0.53 6.47 1.53
CA ALA A 49 -1.79 6.71 0.86
C ALA A 49 -2.61 7.76 1.61
N ARG A 50 -3.42 8.50 0.85
CA ARG A 50 -4.35 9.52 1.35
C ARG A 50 -5.72 9.31 0.73
N LYS A 51 -6.77 9.38 1.54
CA LYS A 51 -8.16 9.30 1.06
C LYS A 51 -9.05 10.29 1.79
N GLU A 52 -9.90 10.95 1.03
CA GLU A 52 -10.89 11.90 1.52
C GLU A 52 -12.28 11.24 1.52
N PHE A 53 -13.07 11.55 2.54
CA PHE A 53 -14.44 11.09 2.72
C PHE A 53 -15.34 12.31 2.89
N ASN A 54 -16.31 12.43 2.00
CA ASN A 54 -17.35 13.44 2.15
C ASN A 54 -18.24 13.06 3.34
N LEU A 55 -18.71 14.06 4.09
CA LEU A 55 -19.68 13.82 5.14
C LEU A 55 -21.04 13.42 4.52
N PRO A 56 -21.80 12.50 5.14
CA PRO A 56 -23.13 12.12 4.67
C PRO A 56 -24.16 13.20 5.03
N LEU A 57 -24.10 14.33 4.33
CA LEU A 57 -25.02 15.45 4.52
C LEU A 57 -26.36 15.19 3.83
N LYS A 58 -27.45 15.65 4.43
CA LYS A 58 -28.77 15.66 3.78
C LYS A 58 -28.88 16.93 2.94
N GLY A 59 -29.04 16.80 1.62
CA GLY A 59 -29.14 17.94 0.71
C GLY A 59 -30.27 18.91 1.10
N GLY A 60 -29.99 20.22 1.08
CA GLY A 60 -30.98 21.28 1.27
C GLY A 60 -31.28 21.72 2.71
N GLN A 61 -30.59 21.20 3.74
CA GLN A 61 -30.73 21.64 5.14
C GLN A 61 -29.45 22.29 5.67
N LEU A 62 -29.60 23.24 6.61
CA LEU A 62 -28.49 23.72 7.44
C LEU A 62 -28.03 22.57 8.34
N ASP A 63 -26.92 21.89 7.99
CA ASP A 63 -26.36 20.82 8.81
C ASP A 63 -25.55 21.45 9.97
N LYS A 64 -26.30 21.88 10.99
CA LYS A 64 -25.80 22.61 12.15
C LYS A 64 -25.71 21.70 13.38
N PRO A 65 -24.52 21.16 13.70
CA PRO A 65 -24.32 20.21 14.79
C PRO A 65 -24.53 20.76 16.20
N TRP A 66 -24.27 22.04 16.43
CA TRP A 66 -24.39 22.66 17.76
C TRP A 66 -25.26 23.90 17.76
N ASN A 67 -25.85 24.18 18.92
CA ASN A 67 -26.35 25.49 19.28
C ASN A 67 -25.45 26.02 20.39
N CYS A 68 -24.71 27.10 20.12
CA CYS A 68 -23.80 27.71 21.10
C CYS A 68 -24.36 29.03 21.63
N THR A 69 -24.36 29.18 22.95
CA THR A 69 -24.73 30.42 23.64
C THR A 69 -23.46 31.04 24.20
N ASN A 70 -23.08 32.24 23.77
CA ASN A 70 -21.87 32.96 24.20
C ASN A 70 -20.54 32.21 23.96
N GLY A 71 -20.54 31.20 23.11
CA GLY A 71 -19.36 30.39 22.77
C GLY A 71 -19.40 28.98 23.36
N GLY A 72 -18.24 28.32 23.46
CA GLY A 72 -18.13 26.95 23.97
C GLY A 72 -16.89 26.21 23.47
N VAL A 73 -16.77 24.95 23.88
CA VAL A 73 -15.63 24.08 23.55
C VAL A 73 -16.12 22.79 22.91
N VAL A 74 -15.46 22.39 21.83
CA VAL A 74 -15.67 21.11 21.14
C VAL A 74 -14.34 20.38 21.03
N ASN A 75 -14.37 19.06 21.18
CA ASN A 75 -13.19 18.20 21.13
C ASN A 75 -13.32 17.18 20.00
N GLY A 76 -12.21 17.00 19.28
CA GLY A 76 -11.99 15.88 18.38
C GLY A 76 -11.01 14.92 19.03
N ASP A 77 -11.50 13.76 19.48
CA ASP A 77 -10.66 12.77 20.15
C ASP A 77 -10.16 11.72 19.17
N MET A 78 -8.91 11.28 19.37
CA MET A 78 -8.36 10.07 18.77
C MET A 78 -8.47 8.93 19.79
N LEU A 79 -9.22 7.89 19.44
CA LEU A 79 -9.61 6.80 20.34
C LEU A 79 -8.82 5.51 20.11
N GLN A 80 -7.98 5.46 19.07
CA GLN A 80 -7.16 4.32 18.71
C GLN A 80 -5.70 4.73 18.56
N GLY A 81 -4.80 3.81 18.95
CA GLY A 81 -3.37 4.02 18.85
C GLY A 81 -2.82 5.01 19.87
N GLN A 82 -1.53 5.28 19.75
CA GLN A 82 -0.80 6.28 20.53
C GLN A 82 -0.04 7.19 19.58
N MET A 83 0.07 8.47 19.90
CA MET A 83 0.83 9.40 19.07
C MET A 83 2.31 8.96 19.00
N ILE A 84 2.86 8.91 17.79
CA ILE A 84 4.23 8.47 17.55
C ILE A 84 5.16 9.67 17.70
N THR A 85 6.11 9.59 18.63
CA THR A 85 7.12 10.64 18.86
C THR A 85 7.90 10.95 17.57
N GLY A 86 8.04 12.23 17.26
CA GLY A 86 8.75 12.70 16.06
C GLY A 86 7.91 12.72 14.78
N TYR A 87 6.64 12.34 14.85
CA TYR A 87 5.70 12.45 13.73
C TYR A 87 4.60 13.47 14.03
N ASP A 88 4.22 14.24 13.02
CA ASP A 88 3.19 15.28 13.12
C ASP A 88 1.79 14.65 13.09
N HIS A 89 1.17 14.53 14.28
CA HIS A 89 -0.18 13.97 14.49
C HIS A 89 -0.41 12.57 13.91
N VAL A 90 0.65 11.76 13.81
CA VAL A 90 0.55 10.35 13.40
C VAL A 90 0.42 9.46 14.63
N TYR A 91 -0.58 8.60 14.61
CA TYR A 91 -0.86 7.62 15.66
C TYR A 91 -0.48 6.22 15.19
N SER A 92 -0.01 5.38 16.12
CA SER A 92 0.29 3.98 15.85
C SER A 92 -0.97 3.19 15.47
N THR A 93 -0.78 2.17 14.65
CA THR A 93 -1.81 1.17 14.36
C THR A 93 -1.39 -0.18 14.94
N ASN A 94 -2.27 -1.18 14.86
CA ASN A 94 -1.94 -2.57 15.17
C ASN A 94 -1.07 -3.24 14.09
N VAL A 95 -0.83 -2.58 12.96
CA VAL A 95 0.08 -3.07 11.92
C VAL A 95 1.43 -2.38 12.12
N THR A 96 2.45 -3.15 12.48
CA THR A 96 3.76 -2.58 12.82
C THR A 96 4.34 -1.77 11.66
N GLY A 97 4.99 -0.66 12.00
CA GLY A 97 5.60 0.25 11.02
C GLY A 97 4.58 1.02 10.17
N ILE A 98 3.29 0.95 10.50
CA ILE A 98 2.22 1.72 9.85
C ILE A 98 1.59 2.65 10.88
N GLY A 99 1.60 3.95 10.56
CA GLY A 99 0.91 4.99 11.31
C GLY A 99 -0.28 5.55 10.54
N VAL A 100 -1.24 6.11 11.26
CA VAL A 100 -2.42 6.78 10.71
C VAL A 100 -2.49 8.22 11.23
N ARG A 101 -2.78 9.15 10.34
CA ARG A 101 -3.13 10.53 10.68
C ARG A 101 -4.52 10.83 10.17
N LEU A 102 -5.35 11.35 11.05
CA LEU A 102 -6.74 11.65 10.78
C LEU A 102 -6.95 13.15 10.88
N SER A 103 -7.62 13.73 9.90
CA SER A 103 -7.90 15.17 9.87
C SER A 103 -9.31 15.45 9.38
N ARG A 104 -9.77 16.66 9.70
CA ARG A 104 -11.06 17.18 9.26
C ARG A 104 -10.85 18.49 8.53
N PHE A 105 -11.48 18.62 7.39
CA PHE A 105 -11.73 19.89 6.73
C PHE A 105 -13.10 20.37 7.19
N PHE A 106 -13.15 21.55 7.80
CA PHE A 106 -14.39 22.18 8.23
C PHE A 106 -15.12 22.79 7.05
N ASN A 107 -14.35 23.31 6.10
CA ASN A 107 -14.78 23.86 4.81
C ASN A 107 -13.65 23.64 3.79
N GLY A 108 -13.68 24.33 2.65
CA GLY A 108 -12.66 24.18 1.61
C GLY A 108 -11.23 24.59 1.99
N THR A 109 -11.03 25.30 3.11
CA THR A 109 -9.74 25.89 3.50
C THR A 109 -9.34 25.65 4.97
N ASP A 110 -10.29 25.66 5.91
CA ASP A 110 -10.04 25.45 7.35
C ASP A 110 -9.98 23.95 7.65
N SER A 111 -8.89 23.49 8.28
CA SER A 111 -8.70 22.09 8.63
C SER A 111 -7.92 21.92 9.94
N THR A 112 -8.07 20.75 10.57
CA THR A 112 -7.30 20.38 11.76
C THR A 112 -7.07 18.88 11.81
N TYR A 113 -6.02 18.47 12.52
CA TYR A 113 -5.74 17.07 12.84
C TYR A 113 -6.46 16.61 14.11
N TYR A 114 -6.68 15.31 14.25
CA TYR A 114 -7.04 14.69 15.52
C TYR A 114 -5.77 14.26 16.28
N ALA A 115 -5.74 14.32 17.62
CA ALA A 115 -6.75 14.93 18.49
C ALA A 115 -6.63 16.46 18.53
N HIS A 116 -7.72 17.17 18.83
CA HIS A 116 -7.72 18.64 18.97
C HIS A 116 -8.85 19.15 19.87
N THR A 117 -8.68 20.39 20.35
CA THR A 117 -9.72 21.17 21.02
C THR A 117 -9.95 22.45 20.23
N ARG A 118 -11.22 22.79 19.97
CA ARG A 118 -11.59 24.10 19.43
C ARG A 118 -12.47 24.84 20.41
N THR A 119 -12.15 26.10 20.63
CA THR A 119 -12.93 27.03 21.42
C THR A 119 -13.52 28.09 20.51
N THR A 120 -14.74 28.49 20.80
CA THR A 120 -15.42 29.59 20.13
C THR A 120 -15.93 30.59 21.16
N THR A 121 -16.07 31.84 20.74
CA THR A 121 -16.77 32.90 21.50
C THR A 121 -18.14 33.24 20.89
N SER A 122 -18.46 32.65 19.74
CA SER A 122 -19.72 32.83 19.01
C SER A 122 -20.31 31.49 18.60
N ASP A 123 -21.49 31.52 17.99
CA ASP A 123 -22.05 30.34 17.34
C ASP A 123 -21.19 29.93 16.13
N PHE A 124 -20.94 28.62 15.96
CA PHE A 124 -20.04 28.10 14.92
C PHE A 124 -20.31 26.62 14.59
N GLY A 125 -19.67 26.13 13.52
CA GLY A 125 -19.53 24.69 13.29
C GLY A 125 -20.46 24.06 12.26
N LEU A 126 -21.00 24.83 11.31
CA LEU A 126 -21.78 24.28 10.18
C LEU A 126 -20.97 23.23 9.41
N PHE A 127 -21.64 22.14 9.04
CA PHE A 127 -21.08 21.13 8.14
C PHE A 127 -21.66 21.39 6.75
N ASP A 128 -20.78 21.60 5.77
CA ASP A 128 -21.16 21.95 4.40
C ASP A 128 -20.58 20.94 3.40
N ALA A 129 -20.94 21.08 2.13
CA ALA A 129 -20.49 20.16 1.07
C ALA A 129 -18.96 20.09 0.89
N ASN A 130 -18.21 21.06 1.43
CA ASN A 130 -16.75 21.08 1.44
C ASN A 130 -16.17 20.49 2.74
N SER A 131 -16.99 20.22 3.76
CA SER A 131 -16.58 19.46 4.93
C SER A 131 -16.18 18.04 4.53
N LYS A 132 -14.96 17.64 4.92
CA LYS A 132 -14.39 16.32 4.62
C LYS A 132 -13.69 15.73 5.82
N PHE A 133 -13.60 14.42 5.83
CA PHE A 133 -12.70 13.68 6.72
C PHE A 133 -11.58 13.07 5.89
N VAL A 134 -10.34 13.13 6.35
CA VAL A 134 -9.18 12.66 5.60
C VAL A 134 -8.40 11.66 6.43
N VAL A 135 -8.03 10.57 5.76
CA VAL A 135 -7.20 9.50 6.29
C VAL A 135 -5.89 9.50 5.53
N GLU A 136 -4.79 9.61 6.26
CA GLU A 136 -3.43 9.50 5.73
C GLU A 136 -2.71 8.35 6.43
N LEU A 137 -2.09 7.46 5.66
CA LEU A 137 -1.31 6.34 6.15
C LEU A 137 0.18 6.62 5.92
N PHE A 138 1.01 6.38 6.92
CA PHE A 138 2.46 6.65 6.87
C PHE A 138 3.27 5.41 7.18
N LYS A 139 4.43 5.28 6.53
CA LYS A 139 5.45 4.30 6.91
C LYS A 139 6.23 4.86 8.08
N THR A 140 6.16 4.23 9.24
CA THR A 140 6.73 4.74 10.50
C THR A 140 7.92 3.92 11.01
N GLY A 141 8.20 2.78 10.39
CA GLY A 141 9.34 1.92 10.73
C GLY A 141 10.02 1.32 9.51
N PRO A 142 11.29 0.89 9.63
CA PRO A 142 12.02 0.24 8.54
C PRO A 142 11.38 -1.10 8.16
N LYS A 143 10.84 -1.82 9.16
CA LYS A 143 10.03 -3.01 8.98
C LYS A 143 8.56 -2.66 9.10
N THR A 144 7.75 -3.31 8.27
CA THR A 144 6.30 -3.10 8.22
C THR A 144 5.57 -4.43 8.23
N GLY A 145 4.52 -4.55 9.03
CA GLY A 145 3.62 -5.69 9.04
C GLY A 145 2.61 -5.63 7.89
N SER A 146 1.92 -6.74 7.67
CA SER A 146 0.76 -6.84 6.77
C SER A 146 -0.50 -7.22 7.55
N GLY A 147 -1.66 -6.88 7.01
CA GLY A 147 -2.95 -7.24 7.58
C GLY A 147 -3.91 -6.06 7.75
N PRO A 148 -5.13 -6.32 8.24
CA PRO A 148 -6.10 -5.28 8.48
C PRO A 148 -5.71 -4.39 9.67
N LEU A 149 -6.00 -3.09 9.55
CA LEU A 149 -6.08 -2.23 10.72
C LEU A 149 -7.21 -2.71 11.63
N ALA A 150 -7.05 -2.51 12.94
CA ALA A 150 -7.99 -2.95 13.95
C ALA A 150 -9.36 -2.29 13.70
N PRO A 151 -10.45 -3.06 13.65
CA PRO A 151 -11.79 -2.49 13.53
C PRO A 151 -12.19 -1.78 14.82
N GLY A 152 -13.12 -0.83 14.72
CA GLY A 152 -13.63 -0.08 15.87
C GLY A 152 -13.73 1.42 15.61
N ILE A 153 -14.10 2.17 16.64
CA ILE A 153 -14.22 3.62 16.58
C ILE A 153 -12.84 4.25 16.70
N TYR A 154 -12.49 5.14 15.77
CA TYR A 154 -11.20 5.83 15.74
C TYR A 154 -11.31 7.27 16.22
N THR A 155 -12.38 7.98 15.89
CA THR A 155 -12.57 9.36 16.35
C THR A 155 -14.01 9.63 16.77
N LYS A 156 -14.13 10.56 17.71
CA LYS A 156 -15.39 11.25 18.03
C LYS A 156 -15.15 12.74 17.99
N TYR A 157 -16.12 13.47 17.45
CA TYR A 157 -16.15 14.93 17.49
C TYR A 157 -17.42 15.36 18.21
N TYR A 158 -17.28 16.01 19.37
CA TYR A 158 -18.37 16.23 20.30
C TYR A 158 -18.24 17.57 21.03
N SER A 159 -19.35 18.03 21.62
CA SER A 159 -19.30 19.18 22.52
C SER A 159 -18.93 18.76 23.93
N VAL A 160 -18.05 19.52 24.57
CA VAL A 160 -17.65 19.28 25.97
C VAL A 160 -18.82 19.48 26.94
N ALA A 161 -19.81 20.30 26.61
CA ALA A 161 -20.92 20.62 27.52
C ALA A 161 -21.90 19.46 27.75
N ASP A 162 -22.10 18.59 26.74
CA ASP A 162 -23.04 17.46 26.81
C ASP A 162 -22.41 16.11 26.46
N SER A 163 -21.15 16.09 26.03
CA SER A 163 -20.43 14.89 25.60
C SER A 163 -21.10 14.14 24.44
N LEU A 164 -22.00 14.79 23.70
CA LEU A 164 -22.72 14.17 22.60
C LEU A 164 -21.95 14.34 21.28
N SER A 165 -21.64 13.21 20.65
CA SER A 165 -20.94 13.20 19.37
C SER A 165 -21.82 13.66 18.21
N VAL A 166 -21.20 14.37 17.29
CA VAL A 166 -21.80 14.87 16.04
C VAL A 166 -21.14 14.29 14.79
N LEU A 167 -19.93 13.75 14.93
CA LEU A 167 -19.23 12.99 13.90
C LEU A 167 -18.41 11.88 14.56
N THR A 168 -18.69 10.64 14.19
CA THR A 168 -17.91 9.47 14.59
C THR A 168 -17.28 8.83 13.36
N THR A 169 -15.99 8.49 13.44
CA THR A 169 -15.34 7.68 12.39
C THR A 169 -14.93 6.32 12.93
N TYR A 170 -15.03 5.32 12.08
CA TYR A 170 -14.76 3.93 12.45
C TYR A 170 -14.20 3.13 11.29
N LEU A 171 -13.66 1.96 11.61
CA LEU A 171 -13.28 0.93 10.64
C LEU A 171 -14.13 -0.30 10.86
N ASP A 172 -14.78 -0.76 9.79
CA ASP A 172 -15.28 -2.14 9.71
C ASP A 172 -14.10 -3.13 9.57
N VAL A 173 -14.40 -4.42 9.73
CA VAL A 173 -13.41 -5.48 9.48
C VAL A 173 -12.89 -5.37 8.05
N ASN A 174 -11.56 -5.41 7.89
CA ASN A 174 -10.87 -5.27 6.61
C ASN A 174 -11.16 -3.96 5.85
N ALA A 175 -11.66 -2.92 6.52
CA ALA A 175 -11.89 -1.63 5.89
C ALA A 175 -10.59 -0.99 5.36
N ILE A 176 -9.46 -1.22 6.06
CA ILE A 176 -8.11 -0.91 5.57
C ILE A 176 -7.24 -2.14 5.77
N THR A 177 -6.68 -2.69 4.70
CA THR A 177 -5.76 -3.82 4.75
C THR A 177 -4.42 -3.45 4.14
N ILE A 178 -3.38 -3.46 4.95
CA ILE A 178 -2.01 -3.16 4.52
C ILE A 178 -1.39 -4.42 3.89
N VAL A 179 -0.81 -4.25 2.70
CA VAL A 179 -0.09 -5.29 1.99
C VAL A 179 1.34 -4.82 1.77
N THR A 180 2.27 -5.41 2.50
CA THR A 180 3.70 -5.06 2.43
C THR A 180 4.45 -6.13 1.67
N PRO A 181 5.10 -5.80 0.54
CA PRO A 181 5.97 -6.77 -0.12
C PRO A 181 7.10 -7.14 0.84
N THR A 182 7.29 -8.44 1.07
CA THR A 182 8.37 -8.90 1.94
C THR A 182 9.70 -9.01 1.20
N CYS A 183 9.70 -8.86 -0.13
CA CYS A 183 10.92 -8.82 -0.95
C CYS A 183 10.89 -7.73 -2.01
N THR A 184 12.10 -7.23 -2.30
CA THR A 184 12.36 -6.22 -3.33
C THR A 184 13.41 -6.76 -4.29
N VAL A 185 13.35 -6.36 -5.56
CA VAL A 185 14.43 -6.66 -6.51
C VAL A 185 15.60 -5.74 -6.21
N ASP A 186 16.79 -6.32 -6.04
CA ASP A 186 18.01 -5.55 -5.90
C ASP A 186 18.21 -4.59 -7.08
N VAL A 187 18.75 -3.40 -6.82
CA VAL A 187 18.91 -2.36 -7.87
C VAL A 187 19.71 -2.90 -9.05
N GLY A 188 20.75 -3.72 -8.80
CA GLY A 188 21.55 -4.35 -9.86
C GLY A 188 20.85 -5.47 -10.63
N SER A 189 19.71 -5.95 -10.13
CA SER A 189 18.90 -7.01 -10.77
C SER A 189 17.62 -6.51 -11.42
N LYS A 190 17.32 -5.20 -11.37
CA LYS A 190 16.15 -4.62 -12.06
C LYS A 190 16.23 -4.78 -13.59
N ASN A 191 17.43 -4.62 -14.16
CA ASN A 191 17.72 -4.80 -15.58
C ASN A 191 18.99 -5.64 -15.75
N ILE A 192 18.84 -6.94 -16.00
CA ILE A 192 19.97 -7.86 -16.13
C ILE A 192 20.31 -8.05 -17.61
N ALA A 193 21.44 -7.50 -18.03
CA ALA A 193 21.98 -7.73 -19.37
C ALA A 193 22.86 -9.00 -19.38
N VAL A 194 22.40 -10.06 -20.05
CA VAL A 194 23.17 -11.31 -20.19
C VAL A 194 23.82 -11.34 -21.57
N ASN A 195 25.12 -11.06 -21.64
CA ASN A 195 25.86 -11.07 -22.89
C ASN A 195 26.34 -12.49 -23.26
N LEU A 196 25.55 -13.19 -24.09
CA LEU A 196 25.89 -14.52 -24.62
C LEU A 196 27.07 -14.49 -25.61
N GLY A 197 27.40 -13.31 -26.14
CA GLY A 197 28.43 -13.14 -27.17
C GLY A 197 28.05 -13.77 -28.51
N SER A 198 29.04 -13.89 -29.38
CA SER A 198 28.92 -14.55 -30.69
C SER A 198 29.35 -16.01 -30.60
N VAL A 199 28.59 -16.89 -31.24
CA VAL A 199 28.91 -18.33 -31.34
C VAL A 199 28.96 -18.77 -32.79
N SER A 200 29.90 -19.64 -33.13
CA SER A 200 29.97 -20.23 -34.47
C SER A 200 28.82 -21.23 -34.68
N ARG A 201 28.26 -21.25 -35.89
CA ARG A 201 27.28 -22.26 -36.30
C ARG A 201 27.82 -23.70 -36.13
N SER A 202 29.13 -23.91 -36.27
CA SER A 202 29.77 -25.22 -36.12
C SER A 202 29.71 -25.80 -34.70
N ASN A 203 29.38 -24.97 -33.69
CA ASN A 203 29.24 -25.39 -32.30
C ASN A 203 27.92 -26.16 -32.08
N PHE A 204 26.95 -26.00 -32.97
CA PHE A 204 25.69 -26.72 -32.92
C PHE A 204 25.81 -28.06 -33.67
N LYS A 205 25.27 -29.13 -33.09
CA LYS A 205 25.41 -30.53 -33.55
C LYS A 205 24.07 -31.16 -33.96
N GLY A 206 23.03 -30.36 -34.12
CA GLY A 206 21.66 -30.80 -34.37
C GLY A 206 20.68 -30.23 -33.36
N VAL A 207 19.39 -30.38 -33.65
CA VAL A 207 18.29 -29.94 -32.78
C VAL A 207 18.52 -30.47 -31.37
N GLY A 208 18.49 -29.58 -30.37
CA GLY A 208 18.79 -29.93 -28.98
C GLY A 208 20.18 -29.59 -28.51
N SER A 209 21.12 -29.33 -29.42
CA SER A 209 22.45 -28.83 -29.06
C SER A 209 22.40 -27.36 -28.62
N SER A 210 23.37 -26.95 -27.80
CA SER A 210 23.44 -25.59 -27.27
C SER A 210 24.86 -25.04 -27.28
N ALA A 211 25.01 -23.72 -27.22
CA ALA A 211 26.31 -23.04 -27.23
C ALA A 211 26.24 -21.69 -26.47
N GLY A 212 27.41 -21.22 -26.01
CA GLY A 212 27.53 -19.87 -25.41
C GLY A 212 26.85 -19.72 -24.05
N GLU A 213 26.91 -20.74 -23.20
CA GLU A 213 26.29 -20.70 -21.86
C GLU A 213 26.92 -19.59 -20.99
N LYS A 214 26.07 -18.81 -20.33
CA LYS A 214 26.42 -17.75 -19.39
C LYS A 214 25.56 -17.82 -18.14
N ASP A 215 26.21 -17.62 -17.01
CA ASP A 215 25.54 -17.54 -15.72
C ASP A 215 25.07 -16.10 -15.45
N PHE A 216 23.91 -15.97 -14.81
CA PHE A 216 23.41 -14.70 -14.30
C PHE A 216 22.58 -14.93 -13.04
N ASN A 217 22.46 -13.89 -12.21
CA ASN A 217 21.76 -13.99 -10.93
C ASN A 217 20.66 -12.93 -10.84
N ILE A 218 19.51 -13.32 -10.28
CA ILE A 218 18.50 -12.38 -9.80
C ILE A 218 18.67 -12.26 -8.29
N LYS A 219 18.98 -11.05 -7.81
CA LYS A 219 19.13 -10.77 -6.38
C LYS A 219 17.86 -10.13 -5.83
N LEU A 220 17.39 -10.65 -4.70
CA LEU A 220 16.21 -10.15 -3.99
C LEU A 220 16.61 -9.74 -2.58
N ASN A 221 16.26 -8.53 -2.16
CA ASN A 221 16.42 -8.07 -0.78
C ASN A 221 15.11 -8.31 -0.05
N CYS A 222 15.11 -9.29 0.86
CA CYS A 222 13.93 -9.69 1.61
C CYS A 222 14.01 -9.26 3.06
N GLN A 223 12.84 -9.13 3.67
CA GLN A 223 12.64 -8.83 5.07
C GLN A 223 11.61 -9.78 5.64
N ARG A 224 11.82 -10.21 6.88
CA ARG A 224 10.82 -10.99 7.59
C ARG A 224 9.61 -10.12 7.92
N GLY A 225 8.43 -10.54 7.48
CA GLY A 225 7.17 -9.95 7.93
C GLY A 225 6.94 -10.27 9.41
N GLU A 226 6.45 -9.30 10.19
CA GLU A 226 6.41 -9.40 11.65
C GLU A 226 5.50 -10.53 12.18
N ASN A 227 4.55 -11.02 11.37
CA ASN A 227 3.65 -12.14 11.74
C ASN A 227 3.31 -13.05 10.54
N THR A 228 4.07 -12.96 9.45
CA THR A 228 3.80 -13.76 8.25
C THR A 228 5.11 -14.04 7.53
N GLN A 229 5.38 -15.32 7.33
CA GLN A 229 6.49 -15.77 6.48
C GLN A 229 5.85 -16.32 5.21
N ASN A 230 5.92 -15.54 4.14
CA ASN A 230 5.47 -16.00 2.83
C ASN A 230 6.61 -16.78 2.18
N ILE A 231 6.28 -17.80 1.38
CA ILE A 231 7.28 -18.40 0.51
C ILE A 231 7.36 -17.58 -0.77
N ILE A 232 8.56 -17.13 -1.09
CA ILE A 232 8.87 -16.33 -2.26
C ILE A 232 9.17 -17.29 -3.40
N ALA A 233 8.58 -17.02 -4.56
CA ALA A 233 8.94 -17.67 -5.80
C ALA A 233 9.05 -16.66 -6.95
N LEU A 234 9.68 -17.08 -8.04
CA LEU A 234 9.84 -16.29 -9.25
C LEU A 234 9.08 -16.94 -10.40
N ASN A 235 8.24 -16.15 -11.05
CA ASN A 235 7.70 -16.47 -12.37
C ASN A 235 8.52 -15.75 -13.44
N MET A 236 8.75 -16.39 -14.58
CA MET A 236 9.34 -15.75 -15.75
C MET A 236 8.37 -15.81 -16.92
N ALA A 237 8.21 -14.68 -17.61
CA ALA A 237 7.42 -14.55 -18.83
C ALA A 237 8.34 -14.21 -20.00
N ALA A 238 8.20 -14.94 -21.10
CA ALA A 238 8.84 -14.66 -22.38
C ALA A 238 7.97 -15.23 -23.50
N THR A 239 8.13 -14.73 -24.72
CA THR A 239 7.54 -15.38 -25.90
C THR A 239 8.29 -16.67 -26.17
N SER A 240 7.64 -17.81 -26.03
CA SER A 240 8.23 -19.12 -26.32
C SER A 240 8.62 -19.24 -27.80
N ASP A 241 9.72 -19.94 -28.07
CA ASP A 241 10.08 -20.29 -29.44
C ASP A 241 8.95 -21.14 -30.10
N PRO A 242 8.63 -20.94 -31.40
CA PRO A 242 7.55 -21.66 -32.07
C PRO A 242 7.67 -23.19 -32.06
N THR A 243 8.88 -23.72 -31.86
CA THR A 243 9.11 -25.17 -31.73
C THR A 243 8.77 -25.72 -30.34
N ASN A 244 8.32 -24.86 -29.41
CA ASN A 244 7.90 -25.20 -28.05
C ASN A 244 8.92 -26.02 -27.25
N LYS A 245 10.22 -25.75 -27.47
CA LYS A 245 11.29 -26.39 -26.72
C LYS A 245 11.30 -25.85 -25.28
N PRO A 246 11.44 -26.71 -24.25
CA PRO A 246 11.38 -26.27 -22.86
C PRO A 246 12.38 -25.15 -22.54
N GLY A 247 11.89 -24.07 -21.93
CA GLY A 247 12.67 -22.91 -21.52
C GLY A 247 13.34 -22.13 -22.65
N VAL A 248 12.95 -22.37 -23.91
CA VAL A 248 13.50 -21.67 -25.08
C VAL A 248 12.57 -20.52 -25.45
N LEU A 249 13.06 -19.29 -25.35
CA LEU A 249 12.37 -18.11 -25.84
C LEU A 249 12.74 -17.82 -27.29
N GLN A 250 11.77 -17.25 -28.01
CA GLN A 250 11.93 -16.75 -29.37
C GLN A 250 12.91 -15.57 -29.37
N LEU A 251 13.76 -15.52 -30.41
CA LEU A 251 14.59 -14.34 -30.66
C LEU A 251 13.72 -13.12 -30.99
N THR A 252 14.19 -11.93 -30.61
CA THR A 252 13.58 -10.66 -31.00
C THR A 252 13.52 -10.57 -32.52
N GLN A 253 12.31 -10.37 -33.06
CA GLN A 253 12.12 -10.30 -34.51
C GLN A 253 12.59 -8.94 -35.02
N GLU A 254 13.74 -8.93 -35.68
CA GLU A 254 14.37 -7.74 -36.28
C GLU A 254 15.06 -8.10 -37.60
N PRO A 255 15.32 -7.13 -38.50
CA PRO A 255 16.07 -7.38 -39.73
C PRO A 255 17.43 -8.04 -39.44
N GLY A 256 17.69 -9.18 -40.08
CA GLY A 256 18.92 -9.94 -39.89
C GLY A 256 18.96 -10.80 -38.62
N VAL A 257 17.81 -11.09 -38.00
CA VAL A 257 17.71 -12.07 -36.91
C VAL A 257 18.11 -13.49 -37.39
N ALA A 258 18.80 -14.24 -36.54
CA ALA A 258 19.13 -15.64 -36.79
C ALA A 258 17.86 -16.51 -36.81
N THR A 259 17.91 -17.63 -37.54
CA THR A 259 16.83 -18.63 -37.54
C THR A 259 17.34 -20.00 -37.13
N GLY A 260 16.46 -20.85 -36.61
CA GLY A 260 16.80 -22.20 -36.17
C GLY A 260 17.53 -22.27 -34.83
N VAL A 261 17.60 -21.14 -34.12
CA VAL A 261 18.10 -21.02 -32.76
C VAL A 261 17.16 -20.17 -31.92
N GLY A 262 17.08 -20.46 -30.63
CA GLY A 262 16.47 -19.61 -29.61
C GLY A 262 17.41 -19.42 -28.41
N ILE A 263 16.98 -18.67 -27.41
CA ILE A 263 17.72 -18.54 -26.14
C ILE A 263 17.03 -19.43 -25.12
N GLN A 264 17.77 -20.37 -24.54
CA GLN A 264 17.29 -21.22 -23.46
C GLN A 264 17.70 -20.65 -22.11
N VAL A 265 16.73 -20.54 -21.19
CA VAL A 265 16.97 -20.18 -19.79
C VAL A 265 16.81 -21.42 -18.92
N LEU A 266 17.78 -21.65 -18.04
CA LEU A 266 17.81 -22.75 -17.09
C LEU A 266 17.92 -22.21 -15.66
N ASP A 267 17.34 -22.92 -14.71
CA ASP A 267 17.58 -22.68 -13.29
C ASP A 267 18.93 -23.24 -12.81
N GLN A 268 19.20 -23.10 -11.52
CA GLN A 268 20.41 -23.60 -10.87
C GLN A 268 20.64 -25.12 -11.03
N THR A 269 19.57 -25.89 -11.21
CA THR A 269 19.61 -27.36 -11.39
C THR A 269 19.78 -27.77 -12.86
N ARG A 270 19.95 -26.79 -13.76
CA ARG A 270 19.94 -26.95 -15.22
C ARG A 270 18.57 -27.39 -15.77
N THR A 271 17.50 -27.22 -15.01
CA THR A 271 16.14 -27.48 -15.46
C THR A 271 15.66 -26.28 -16.29
N PRO A 272 15.09 -26.50 -17.50
CA PRO A 272 14.56 -25.40 -18.29
C PRO A 272 13.43 -24.67 -17.57
N VAL A 273 13.52 -23.33 -17.55
CA VAL A 273 12.49 -22.48 -16.94
C VAL A 273 11.17 -22.65 -17.70
N LYS A 274 10.07 -22.80 -16.97
CA LYS A 274 8.74 -22.81 -17.56
C LYS A 274 8.19 -21.39 -17.59
N PHE A 275 7.99 -20.86 -18.79
CA PHE A 275 7.46 -19.50 -18.91
C PHE A 275 5.97 -19.44 -18.55
N THR A 276 5.58 -18.47 -17.73
CA THR A 276 4.21 -18.24 -17.27
C THR A 276 3.95 -16.75 -17.11
N THR A 277 2.72 -16.32 -17.42
CA THR A 277 2.24 -14.96 -17.15
C THR A 277 1.40 -14.90 -15.86
N SER A 278 1.35 -16.00 -15.10
CA SER A 278 0.63 -16.04 -13.83
C SER A 278 1.20 -15.01 -12.85
N THR A 279 0.30 -14.28 -12.19
CA THR A 279 0.63 -13.34 -11.12
C THR A 279 0.55 -13.96 -9.73
N VAL A 280 0.28 -15.27 -9.67
CA VAL A 280 0.28 -16.08 -8.45
C VAL A 280 1.29 -17.20 -8.59
N ALA A 281 1.81 -17.67 -7.45
CA ALA A 281 2.72 -18.81 -7.44
C ALA A 281 1.98 -20.08 -7.88
N ASP A 282 2.62 -20.85 -8.76
CA ASP A 282 2.09 -22.08 -9.33
C ASP A 282 3.21 -23.13 -9.52
N THR A 283 2.92 -24.23 -10.21
CA THR A 283 3.88 -25.32 -10.46
C THR A 283 4.98 -24.97 -11.48
N ASN A 284 4.92 -23.79 -12.09
CA ASN A 284 5.95 -23.25 -12.98
C ASN A 284 6.88 -22.27 -12.24
N SER A 285 6.51 -21.82 -11.05
CA SER A 285 7.30 -20.89 -10.25
C SER A 285 8.59 -21.55 -9.74
N ILE A 286 9.69 -20.80 -9.81
CA ILE A 286 10.96 -21.18 -9.19
C ILE A 286 10.91 -20.78 -7.72
N ASN A 287 10.91 -21.77 -6.82
CA ASN A 287 10.96 -21.52 -5.38
C ASN A 287 12.29 -20.84 -5.00
N VAL A 288 12.21 -19.75 -4.26
CA VAL A 288 13.39 -19.02 -3.75
C VAL A 288 13.62 -19.37 -2.28
N GLY A 289 12.59 -19.24 -1.45
CA GLY A 289 12.70 -19.45 -0.01
C GLY A 289 11.72 -18.58 0.78
N PRO A 290 11.76 -18.67 2.12
CA PRO A 290 10.91 -17.84 2.97
C PRO A 290 11.27 -16.36 2.92
N SER A 291 10.31 -15.47 3.17
CA SER A 291 10.64 -14.07 3.45
C SER A 291 11.32 -13.92 4.82
N ASP A 292 12.65 -13.87 4.79
CA ASP A 292 13.52 -13.63 5.94
C ASP A 292 14.39 -12.38 5.73
N ASP A 293 15.08 -11.92 6.77
CA ASP A 293 15.99 -10.77 6.72
C ASP A 293 17.30 -11.10 6.00
N ILE A 294 17.20 -11.49 4.72
CA ILE A 294 18.30 -11.99 3.90
C ILE A 294 18.24 -11.43 2.48
N GLN A 295 19.41 -11.33 1.84
CA GLN A 295 19.50 -11.18 0.40
C GLN A 295 19.55 -12.56 -0.26
N TYR A 296 18.54 -12.91 -1.06
CA TYR A 296 18.57 -14.08 -1.91
C TYR A 296 19.37 -13.81 -3.18
N VAL A 297 20.20 -14.77 -3.57
CA VAL A 297 20.86 -14.82 -4.88
C VAL A 297 20.31 -16.02 -5.62
N VAL A 298 19.45 -15.78 -6.61
CA VAL A 298 18.80 -16.85 -7.39
C VAL A 298 19.58 -17.07 -8.69
N PRO A 299 20.31 -18.19 -8.86
CA PRO A 299 21.17 -18.40 -10.00
C PRO A 299 20.41 -18.98 -11.19
N PHE A 300 20.74 -18.47 -12.38
CA PHE A 300 20.21 -18.90 -13.66
C PHE A 300 21.34 -19.03 -14.68
N LYS A 301 21.04 -19.74 -15.78
CA LYS A 301 21.91 -19.86 -16.94
C LYS A 301 21.13 -19.51 -18.19
N ALA A 302 21.78 -18.81 -19.13
CA ALA A 302 21.25 -18.58 -20.47
C ALA A 302 22.23 -19.12 -21.51
N ARG A 303 21.72 -19.70 -22.60
CA ARG A 303 22.52 -20.23 -23.70
C ARG A 303 21.75 -20.21 -25.01
N TYR A 304 22.43 -20.20 -26.15
CA TYR A 304 21.77 -20.45 -27.42
C TYR A 304 21.39 -21.93 -27.54
N TYR A 305 20.23 -22.23 -28.11
CA TYR A 305 19.71 -23.58 -28.29
C TYR A 305 19.23 -23.79 -29.71
N GLN A 306 19.68 -24.86 -30.38
CA GLN A 306 19.26 -25.17 -31.74
C GLN A 306 17.85 -25.75 -31.75
N THR A 307 16.91 -25.02 -32.36
CA THR A 307 15.48 -25.35 -32.42
C THR A 307 15.09 -26.08 -33.70
N THR A 308 15.80 -25.84 -34.81
CA THR A 308 15.56 -26.51 -36.10
C THR A 308 16.87 -27.02 -36.75
N PRO A 309 16.82 -27.95 -37.71
CA PRO A 309 18.02 -28.49 -38.34
C PRO A 309 18.86 -27.44 -39.08
N ASN A 310 18.22 -26.42 -39.65
CA ASN A 310 18.87 -25.39 -40.46
C ASN A 310 19.02 -24.09 -39.66
N ILE A 311 20.28 -23.72 -39.40
CA ILE A 311 20.63 -22.45 -38.76
C ILE A 311 21.06 -21.43 -39.81
N ASN A 312 20.41 -20.27 -39.81
CA ASN A 312 20.87 -19.08 -40.53
C ASN A 312 21.49 -18.10 -39.54
N THR A 313 22.65 -17.55 -39.89
CA THR A 313 23.41 -16.61 -39.04
C THR A 313 22.71 -15.26 -38.98
N GLY A 314 22.75 -14.62 -37.81
CA GLY A 314 22.14 -13.32 -37.61
C GLY A 314 22.24 -12.87 -36.16
N LYS A 315 21.58 -11.76 -35.84
CA LYS A 315 21.40 -11.30 -34.46
C LYS A 315 20.54 -12.30 -33.69
N ALA A 316 20.86 -12.50 -32.41
CA ALA A 316 20.16 -13.45 -31.55
C ALA A 316 19.88 -12.84 -30.18
N ASN A 317 19.15 -11.73 -30.19
CA ASN A 317 18.71 -11.05 -28.97
C ASN A 317 17.38 -11.63 -28.48
N GLY A 318 17.07 -11.44 -27.20
CA GLY A 318 15.79 -11.84 -26.62
C GLY A 318 15.55 -11.14 -25.28
N THR A 319 14.33 -11.26 -24.77
CA THR A 319 13.93 -10.62 -23.51
C THR A 319 12.98 -11.54 -22.75
N ALA A 320 13.24 -11.67 -21.45
CA ALA A 320 12.35 -12.33 -20.49
C ALA A 320 12.10 -11.36 -19.33
N THR A 321 10.89 -11.37 -18.81
CA THR A 321 10.47 -10.59 -17.65
C THR A 321 10.29 -11.54 -16.48
N PHE A 322 10.78 -11.20 -15.29
CA PHE A 322 10.51 -11.98 -14.09
C PHE A 322 9.61 -11.20 -13.14
N THR A 323 8.82 -11.93 -12.36
CA THR A 323 7.88 -11.39 -11.38
C THR A 323 8.06 -12.14 -10.06
N ILE A 324 8.19 -11.40 -8.96
CA ILE A 324 8.14 -11.98 -7.62
C ILE A 324 6.68 -12.35 -7.31
N VAL A 325 6.45 -13.61 -6.98
CA VAL A 325 5.15 -14.11 -6.53
C VAL A 325 5.29 -14.71 -5.13
N TYR A 326 4.20 -14.67 -4.38
CA TYR A 326 4.13 -15.16 -3.01
C TYR A 326 3.18 -16.36 -2.95
N GLN A 327 3.56 -17.39 -2.18
CA GLN A 327 2.71 -18.53 -1.80
C GLN A 327 2.13 -18.31 -0.40
#